data_AF-A0A3L8BS82-F1
#
_entry.id   AF-A0A3L8BS82-F1
#
_cell.length_a   1.000
_cell.length_b   1.000
_cell.length_c   1.000
_cell.angle_alpha   90.00
_cell.angle_beta   90.00
_cell.angle_gamma   90.00
#
_symmetry.space_group_name_H-M   'P 1'
#
loop_
_entity.id
_entity.type
_entity.pdbx_description
1 polymer ?
#
loop_
_entity_poly.entity_id
_entity_poly.type
_entity_poly.pdbx_seq_one_letter_code
_entity_poly.pdbx_strand_id
1 'polypeptide(L)'
;MLDFPEYLTTWIVYLLAGVGLMAVWWRLTRVIPWYALRQLLRVAVAAVILMPAPVVYGGADWAPALFVLLLDATLVKEADTLRALPFLLYGLILGLLALCADGLFRYWRNKKAAF
;
A
#
# COMPACT_ATOMS: atom_id res chain seq x y z
N MET A 1 15.49 20.63 3.14
CA MET A 1 14.10 20.27 2.75
C MET A 1 14.06 20.30 1.23
N LEU A 2 13.33 19.38 0.61
CA LEU A 2 13.14 19.41 -0.84
C LEU A 2 12.31 20.64 -1.19
N ASP A 3 12.66 21.32 -2.28
CA ASP A 3 11.77 22.34 -2.81
C ASP A 3 10.50 21.69 -3.37
N PHE A 4 9.38 22.44 -3.42
CA PHE A 4 8.11 21.93 -3.92
C PHE A 4 8.19 21.15 -5.26
N PRO A 5 8.88 21.64 -6.32
CA PRO A 5 9.01 20.88 -7.56
C PRO A 5 9.77 19.56 -7.41
N GLU A 6 10.79 19.50 -6.55
CA GLU A 6 11.56 18.28 -6.29
C GLU A 6 10.73 17.26 -5.51
N TYR A 7 9.99 17.72 -4.50
CA TYR A 7 9.05 16.91 -3.74
C TYR A 7 7.98 16.28 -4.64
N LEU A 8 7.36 17.11 -5.49
CA LEU A 8 6.34 16.66 -6.43
C LEU A 8 6.91 15.65 -7.45
N THR A 9 8.09 15.95 -8.00
CA THR A 9 8.79 15.05 -8.94
C THR A 9 9.09 13.70 -8.29
N THR A 10 9.53 13.71 -7.03
CA THR A 10 9.82 12.49 -6.27
C THR A 10 8.58 11.61 -6.13
N TRP A 11 7.43 12.20 -5.79
CA TRP A 11 6.17 11.47 -5.73
C TRP A 11 5.70 10.94 -7.08
N ILE A 12 5.83 11.73 -8.15
CA ILE A 12 5.46 11.29 -9.50
C ILE A 12 6.29 10.07 -9.90
N VAL A 13 7.62 10.16 -9.77
CA VAL A 13 8.52 9.05 -10.10
C VAL A 13 8.23 7.83 -9.23
N TYR A 14 8.01 8.03 -7.92
CA TYR A 14 7.67 6.95 -7.01
C TYR A 14 6.37 6.25 -7.39
N LEU A 15 5.30 7.00 -7.65
CA LEU A 15 4.00 6.44 -8.00
C LEU A 15 4.03 5.73 -9.35
N LEU A 16 4.76 6.27 -10.34
CA LEU A 16 4.98 5.59 -11.62
C LEU A 16 5.71 4.26 -11.43
N ALA A 17 6.77 4.24 -10.61
CA ALA A 17 7.47 3.01 -10.27
C ALA A 17 6.55 2.03 -9.51
N GLY A 18 5.74 2.53 -8.58
CA GLY A 18 4.76 1.76 -7.82
C GLY A 18 3.72 1.10 -8.71
N VAL A 19 3.19 1.81 -9.72
CA VAL A 19 2.29 1.25 -10.73
C VAL A 19 2.98 0.14 -11.53
N GLY A 20 4.22 0.36 -11.96
CA GLY A 20 5.02 -0.65 -12.65
C GLY A 20 5.21 -1.92 -11.81
N LEU A 21 5.60 -1.75 -10.54
CA LEU A 21 5.78 -2.85 -9.60
C LEU A 21 4.47 -3.59 -9.33
N MET A 22 3.35 -2.87 -9.19
CA MET A 22 2.03 -3.46 -9.06
C MET A 22 1.62 -4.27 -10.30
N ALA A 23 1.92 -3.79 -11.50
CA ALA A 23 1.64 -4.52 -12.74
C ALA A 23 2.42 -5.85 -12.82
N VAL A 24 3.71 -5.82 -12.46
CA VAL A 24 4.56 -7.02 -12.36
C VAL A 24 4.01 -7.97 -11.29
N TRP A 25 3.73 -7.47 -10.09
CA TRP A 25 3.17 -8.26 -8.99
C TRP A 25 1.84 -8.91 -9.37
N TRP A 26 1.00 -8.19 -10.11
CA TRP A 26 -0.27 -8.70 -10.62
C TRP A 26 -0.06 -9.86 -11.61
N ARG A 27 0.95 -9.75 -12.47
CA ARG A 27 1.33 -10.79 -13.42
C ARG A 27 1.87 -12.03 -12.72
N LEU A 28 2.68 -11.86 -11.68
CA LEU A 28 3.22 -12.96 -10.86
C LEU A 28 2.10 -13.67 -10.10
N THR A 29 1.25 -12.93 -9.38
CA THR A 29 0.17 -13.52 -8.58
C THR A 29 -0.95 -14.16 -9.40
N ARG A 30 -1.00 -13.94 -10.73
CA ARG A 30 -2.00 -14.57 -11.62
C ARG A 30 -1.93 -16.09 -11.65
N VAL A 31 -0.77 -16.70 -11.42
CA VAL A 31 -0.61 -18.17 -11.44
C VAL A 31 -1.22 -18.86 -10.23
N ILE A 32 -1.54 -18.10 -9.18
CA ILE A 32 -2.12 -18.64 -7.93
C ILE A 32 -3.60 -18.98 -8.19
N PRO A 33 -4.00 -20.26 -8.05
CA PRO A 33 -5.38 -20.69 -8.34
C PRO A 33 -6.36 -20.23 -7.27
N TRP A 34 -5.91 -20.08 -6.02
CA TRP A 34 -6.76 -19.68 -4.91
C TRP A 34 -7.10 -18.18 -4.95
N TYR A 35 -8.34 -17.85 -5.27
CA TYR A 35 -8.81 -16.46 -5.44
C TYR A 35 -8.52 -15.58 -4.21
N ALA A 36 -8.90 -16.04 -3.01
CA ALA A 36 -8.75 -15.26 -1.78
C ALA A 36 -7.28 -14.94 -1.46
N LEU A 37 -6.39 -15.95 -1.44
CA LEU A 37 -4.95 -15.78 -1.25
C LEU A 37 -4.34 -14.84 -2.30
N ARG A 38 -4.71 -15.00 -3.58
CA ARG A 38 -4.24 -14.12 -4.65
C ARG A 38 -4.61 -12.66 -4.40
N GLN A 39 -5.83 -12.39 -3.96
CA GLN A 39 -6.27 -11.05 -3.66
C GLN A 39 -5.62 -10.49 -2.39
N LEU A 40 -5.48 -11.32 -1.35
CA LEU A 40 -4.80 -10.97 -0.11
C LEU A 40 -3.37 -10.47 -0.39
N LEU A 41 -2.61 -11.22 -1.20
CA LEU A 41 -1.24 -10.86 -1.58
C LEU A 41 -1.16 -9.56 -2.39
N ARG A 42 -2.15 -9.28 -3.25
CA ARG A 42 -2.21 -8.04 -4.02
C ARG A 42 -2.47 -6.84 -3.12
N VAL A 43 -3.39 -6.99 -2.17
CA VAL A 43 -3.68 -5.95 -1.18
C VAL A 43 -2.50 -5.72 -0.25
N ALA A 44 -1.84 -6.78 0.21
CA ALA A 44 -0.68 -6.65 1.08
C ALA A 44 0.44 -5.84 0.41
N VAL A 45 0.79 -6.15 -0.83
CA VAL A 45 1.82 -5.42 -1.58
C VAL A 45 1.36 -3.99 -1.92
N ALA A 46 0.09 -3.79 -2.27
CA ALA A 46 -0.45 -2.46 -2.50
C ALA A 46 -0.36 -1.58 -1.24
N ALA A 47 -0.69 -2.13 -0.06
CA ALA A 47 -0.57 -1.41 1.21
C ALA A 47 0.88 -1.01 1.50
N VAL A 48 1.83 -1.91 1.22
CA VAL A 48 3.26 -1.65 1.43
C VAL A 48 3.79 -0.56 0.50
N ILE A 49 3.38 -0.55 -0.77
CA ILE A 49 3.90 0.39 -1.76
C ILE A 49 3.17 1.74 -1.68
N LEU A 50 1.86 1.75 -1.53
CA LEU A 50 1.05 2.95 -1.77
C LEU A 50 0.78 3.78 -0.53
N MET A 51 0.99 3.25 0.67
CA MET A 51 0.71 3.99 1.90
C MET A 51 1.77 5.05 2.17
N PRO A 52 1.38 6.32 2.37
CA PRO A 52 2.27 7.37 2.83
C PRO A 52 2.32 7.40 4.37
N ALA A 53 3.43 7.87 4.92
CA ALA A 53 3.62 8.20 6.34
C ALA A 53 4.36 9.54 6.47
N PRO A 54 4.18 10.28 7.57
CA PRO A 54 4.91 11.52 7.80
C PRO A 54 6.41 11.25 7.98
N VAL A 55 7.26 12.06 7.33
CA VAL A 55 8.72 11.95 7.44
C VAL A 55 9.18 12.24 8.87
N VAL A 56 8.56 13.23 9.50
CA VAL A 56 8.74 13.60 10.91
C VAL A 56 7.35 13.71 11.54
N TYR A 57 7.17 13.21 12.76
CA TYR A 57 5.88 13.29 13.44
C TYR A 57 5.45 14.76 13.63
N GLY A 58 4.24 15.11 13.20
CA GLY A 58 3.75 16.49 13.21
C GLY A 58 4.31 17.39 12.09
N GLY A 59 5.15 16.86 11.20
CA GLY A 59 5.65 17.56 10.03
C GLY A 59 4.65 17.61 8.87
N ALA A 60 4.86 18.57 7.96
CA ALA A 60 4.04 18.71 6.75
C ALA A 60 4.44 17.72 5.64
N ASP A 61 5.68 17.22 5.67
CA ASP A 61 6.22 16.37 4.61
C ASP A 61 5.88 14.90 4.84
N TRP A 62 5.37 14.26 3.79
CA TRP A 62 5.06 12.83 3.75
C TRP A 62 5.98 12.11 2.78
N ALA A 63 6.26 10.84 3.07
CA ALA A 63 7.01 9.92 2.23
C ALA A 63 6.34 8.54 2.23
N PRO A 64 6.71 7.62 1.33
CA PRO A 64 6.19 6.25 1.37
C PRO A 64 6.53 5.57 2.70
N ALA A 65 5.52 4.99 3.35
CA ALA A 65 5.64 4.41 4.69
C ALA A 65 6.67 3.28 4.76
N LEU A 66 6.82 2.51 3.67
CA LEU A 66 7.89 1.51 3.55
C LEU A 66 9.27 2.14 3.70
N PHE A 67 9.55 3.26 3.04
CA PHE A 67 10.85 3.91 3.12
C PHE A 67 11.07 4.58 4.47
N VAL A 68 10.05 5.21 5.05
CA VAL A 68 10.15 5.73 6.42
C VAL A 68 10.52 4.61 7.39
N LEU A 69 9.81 3.47 7.33
CA LEU A 69 10.10 2.29 8.15
C LEU A 69 11.53 1.77 7.94
N LEU A 70 11.95 1.58 6.68
CA LEU A 70 13.28 1.05 6.37
C LEU A 70 14.40 1.99 6.83
N LEU A 71 14.24 3.29 6.61
CA LEU A 71 15.22 4.30 7.04
C LEU A 71 15.32 4.36 8.56
N ASP A 72 14.18 4.39 9.27
CA ASP A 72 14.17 4.40 10.73
C ASP A 72 14.78 3.12 11.30
N ALA A 73 14.49 1.95 10.71
CA ALA A 73 15.00 0.68 11.18
C ALA A 73 16.50 0.45 10.89
N THR A 74 17.08 1.11 9.88
CA THR A 74 18.45 0.82 9.42
C THR A 74 19.44 1.97 9.61
N LEU A 75 19.01 3.22 9.46
CA LEU A 75 19.90 4.38 9.40
C LEU A 75 19.73 5.33 10.60
N VAL A 76 18.55 5.38 11.22
CA VAL A 76 18.26 6.35 12.30
C VAL A 76 18.30 5.68 13.67
N LYS A 77 19.41 5.84 14.40
CA LYS A 77 19.65 5.14 15.69
C LYS A 77 18.73 5.56 16.84
N GLU A 78 18.17 6.77 16.81
CA GLU A 78 17.33 7.32 17.89
C GLU A 78 15.85 7.45 17.49
N ALA A 79 15.46 6.97 16.30
CA ALA A 79 14.08 7.02 15.87
C ALA A 79 13.25 5.92 16.55
N ASP A 80 11.97 6.23 16.79
CA ASP A 80 10.96 5.20 17.03
C ASP A 80 10.78 4.38 15.75
N THR A 81 11.51 3.27 15.67
CA THR A 81 11.60 2.39 14.50
C THR A 81 10.26 1.90 13.98
N LEU A 82 9.20 1.91 14.80
CA LEU A 82 7.89 1.37 14.42
C LEU A 82 6.86 2.44 14.12
N ARG A 83 7.22 3.73 14.12
CA ARG A 83 6.26 4.83 13.89
C ARG A 83 5.55 4.79 12.54
N ALA A 84 6.17 4.19 11.52
CA ALA A 84 5.58 4.03 10.19
C ALA A 84 4.69 2.77 10.08
N LEU A 85 4.79 1.84 11.03
CA LEU A 85 4.05 0.57 11.01
C LEU A 85 2.52 0.77 11.05
N PRO A 86 1.94 1.67 11.88
CA PRO A 86 0.51 1.91 11.89
C PRO A 86 -0.05 2.31 10.52
N PHE A 87 0.68 3.12 9.74
CA PHE A 87 0.26 3.57 8.41
C PHE A 87 0.19 2.41 7.41
N LEU A 88 1.15 1.49 7.46
CA LEU A 88 1.14 0.26 6.67
C LEU A 88 -0.06 -0.63 7.06
N LEU A 89 -0.33 -0.75 8.36
CA LEU A 89 -1.48 -1.52 8.86
C LEU A 89 -2.81 -0.88 8.47
N TYR A 90 -2.92 0.45 8.48
CA TYR A 90 -4.12 1.15 8.00
C TYR A 90 -4.38 0.84 6.52
N GLY A 91 -3.35 0.88 5.67
CA GLY A 91 -3.50 0.50 4.27
C GLY A 91 -3.92 -0.95 4.10
N LEU A 92 -3.36 -1.86 4.89
CA LEU A 92 -3.72 -3.27 4.86
C LEU A 92 -5.19 -3.46 5.27
N ILE A 93 -5.62 -2.86 6.39
CA ILE A 93 -7.00 -2.94 6.89
C ILE A 93 -7.97 -2.38 5.86
N LEU A 94 -7.69 -1.19 5.30
CA LEU A 94 -8.53 -0.58 4.26
C LEU A 94 -8.63 -1.47 3.02
N GLY A 95 -7.51 -2.06 2.57
CA GLY A 95 -7.52 -2.97 1.44
C GLY A 95 -8.27 -4.28 1.72
N LEU A 96 -8.21 -4.81 2.94
CA LEU A 96 -8.99 -5.98 3.35
C LEU A 96 -10.49 -5.67 3.40
N LEU A 97 -10.87 -4.50 3.92
CA LEU A 97 -12.26 -4.04 3.90
C LEU A 97 -12.77 -3.90 2.46
N ALA A 98 -11.97 -3.36 1.55
CA ALA A 98 -12.30 -3.26 0.14
C ALA A 98 -12.49 -4.65 -0.51
N LEU A 99 -11.67 -5.64 -0.14
CA LEU A 99 -11.84 -7.02 -0.60
C LEU A 99 -13.12 -7.67 -0.06
N CYS A 100 -13.45 -7.45 1.21
CA CYS A 100 -14.70 -7.93 1.79
C CYS A 100 -15.91 -7.31 1.08
N ALA A 101 -15.85 -6.00 0.78
CA ALA A 101 -16.90 -5.31 0.05
C ALA A 101 -17.06 -5.84 -1.40
N ASP A 102 -15.97 -6.06 -2.13
CA ASP A 102 -16.01 -6.68 -3.47
C ASP A 102 -16.57 -8.11 -3.41
N GLY A 103 -16.19 -8.89 -2.40
CA GLY A 103 -16.73 -10.23 -2.16
C GLY A 103 -18.23 -10.22 -1.90
N LEU A 104 -18.70 -9.33 -1.02
CA LEU A 104 -20.12 -9.18 -0.70
C LEU A 104 -20.93 -8.72 -1.92
N PHE A 105 -20.41 -7.75 -2.67
CA PHE A 105 -21.04 -7.27 -3.90
C PHE A 105 -21.21 -8.39 -4.95
N ARG A 106 -20.17 -9.21 -5.15
CA ARG A 106 -20.23 -10.38 -6.04
C ARG A 106 -21.26 -11.41 -5.56
N TYR A 107 -21.30 -11.66 -4.25
CA TYR A 107 -22.28 -12.58 -3.66
C TYR A 107 -23.73 -12.10 -3.88
N TRP A 108 -24.00 -10.81 -3.66
CA TRP A 108 -25.32 -10.24 -3.88
C TRP A 108 -25.73 -10.25 -5.35
N ARG A 109 -24.80 -9.95 -6.26
CA ARG A 109 -25.07 -9.97 -7.70
C ARG A 109 -25.42 -11.38 -8.19
N ASN A 110 -24.71 -12.40 -7.71
CA ASN A 110 -24.97 -13.78 -8.09
C ASN A 110 -26.32 -14.30 -7.56
N LYS A 111 -26.76 -13.85 -6.37
CA LYS A 111 -28.10 -14.16 -5.86
C LYS A 111 -29.22 -13.56 -6.71
N LYS A 112 -29.05 -12.34 -7.21
CA LYS A 112 -30.06 -11.66 -8.05
C LYS A 112 -30.20 -12.26 -9.45
N ALA A 113 -29.22 -13.01 -9.94
CA ALA A 113 -29.26 -13.68 -11.24
C ALA A 113 -29.87 -15.10 -11.19
N ALA A 114 -30.20 -15.61 -9.99
CA ALA A 114 -30.79 -16.92 -9.77
C ALA A 114 -32.30 -16.89 -9.52
N PHE A 115 -32.91 -15.69 -9.60
CA PHE A 115 -34.34 -15.42 -9.61
C PHE A 115 -34.71 -14.71 -10.91
#